data_AF-A0A3M0NEP5-F1
#
_entry.id   AF-A0A3M0NEP5-F1
#
_cell.length_a   1.000
_cell.length_b   1.000
_cell.length_c   1.000
_cell.angle_alpha   90.00
_cell.angle_beta   90.00
_cell.angle_gamma   90.00
#
_symmetry.space_group_name_H-M   'P 1'
#
loop_
_entity.id
_entity.type
_entity.pdbx_description
1 polymer ?
#
loop_
_entity_poly.entity_id
_entity_poly.type
_entity_poly.pdbx_seq_one_letter_code
_entity_poly.pdbx_strand_id
1 'polypeptide(L)'
;MERKIKVSNEFDNKFIQMATESSDIFNCLTVLSDKITEIESPSDLTLNQLNEISALTNVIKSFTKRYSDLVNNSYMLTYCGEE
;
A
#
# COMPACT_ATOMS: atom_id res chain seq x y z
N MET A 1 38.26 18.64 15.55
CA MET A 1 37.80 17.52 14.69
C MET A 1 36.28 17.56 14.69
N GLU A 2 35.68 18.07 13.62
CA GLU A 2 34.21 18.18 13.53
C GLU A 2 33.60 16.78 13.38
N ARG A 3 32.75 16.39 14.34
CA ARG A 3 31.93 15.19 14.19
C ARG A 3 30.79 15.52 13.24
N LYS A 4 30.87 15.05 11.99
CA LYS A 4 29.72 15.03 11.09
C LYS A 4 28.71 14.03 11.62
N ILE A 5 27.68 14.52 12.29
CA ILE A 5 26.52 13.71 12.69
C ILE A 5 25.79 13.36 11.39
N LYS A 6 25.80 12.08 11.01
CA LYS A 6 24.99 11.58 9.89
C LYS A 6 23.58 11.39 10.42
N VAL A 7 22.72 12.39 10.22
CA VAL A 7 21.30 12.26 10.57
C VAL A 7 20.72 11.20 9.63
N SER A 8 20.24 10.09 10.21
CA SER A 8 19.62 9.01 9.45
C SER A 8 18.21 9.47 9.03
N ASN A 9 18.00 9.72 7.74
CA ASN A 9 16.69 10.05 7.14
C ASN A 9 15.73 8.84 7.09
N GLU A 10 15.78 7.95 8.09
CA GLU A 10 15.03 6.70 8.06
C GLU A 10 13.53 6.91 8.08
N PHE A 11 13.06 7.93 8.81
CA PHE A 11 11.65 8.35 8.82
C PHE A 11 11.23 8.92 7.46
N ASP A 12 12.02 9.83 6.89
CA ASP A 12 11.74 10.41 5.58
C ASP A 12 11.72 9.34 4.48
N ASN A 13 12.65 8.38 4.53
CA ASN A 13 12.67 7.25 3.60
C ASN A 13 11.43 6.36 3.74
N LYS A 14 10.97 6.09 4.97
CA LYS A 14 9.74 5.33 5.23
C LYS A 14 8.50 6.08 4.74
N PHE A 15 8.45 7.40 4.92
CA PHE A 15 7.36 8.25 4.42
C PHE A 15 7.32 8.30 2.88
N ILE A 16 8.48 8.47 2.23
CA ILE A 16 8.60 8.43 0.76
C ILE A 16 8.18 7.06 0.22
N GLN A 17 8.60 5.97 0.88
CA GLN A 17 8.17 4.61 0.54
C GLN A 17 6.65 4.46 0.64
N MET A 18 6.03 4.96 1.72
CA MET A 18 4.57 4.95 1.89
C MET A 18 3.84 5.71 0.79
N ALA A 19 4.33 6.90 0.42
CA ALA A 19 3.74 7.70 -0.65
C ALA A 19 3.82 6.98 -2.01
N THR A 20 4.93 6.28 -2.26
CA THR A 20 5.13 5.45 -3.46
C THR A 20 4.18 4.25 -3.47
N GLU A 21 4.15 3.47 -2.39
CA GLU A 21 3.25 2.30 -2.26
C GLU A 21 1.77 2.71 -2.35
N SER A 22 1.40 3.89 -1.86
CA SER A 22 0.03 4.43 -1.99
C SER A 22 -0.34 4.72 -3.45
N SER A 23 0.61 5.19 -4.26
CA SER A 23 0.39 5.42 -5.69
C SER A 23 0.21 4.10 -6.45
N ASP A 24 0.97 3.06 -6.09
CA ASP A 24 0.81 1.73 -6.67
C ASP A 24 -0.56 1.11 -6.33
N ILE A 25 -1.02 1.27 -5.08
CA ILE A 25 -2.37 0.84 -4.66
C ILE A 25 -3.44 1.55 -5.49
N PHE A 26 -3.30 2.86 -5.67
CA PHE A 26 -4.25 3.64 -6.48
C PHE A 26 -4.33 3.08 -7.91
N ASN A 27 -3.18 2.83 -8.55
CA ASN A 27 -3.14 2.25 -9.89
C ASN A 27 -3.81 0.86 -9.94
N CYS A 28 -3.54 -0.01 -8.96
CA CYS A 28 -4.20 -1.31 -8.88
C CYS A 28 -5.72 -1.19 -8.70
N LEU A 29 -6.19 -0.25 -7.89
CA LEU A 29 -7.61 0.02 -7.66
C LEU A 29 -8.29 0.57 -8.92
N THR A 30 -7.63 1.45 -9.66
CA THR A 30 -8.14 1.96 -10.94
C THR A 30 -8.34 0.81 -11.93
N VAL A 31 -7.33 -0.03 -12.15
CA VAL A 31 -7.44 -1.18 -13.06
C VAL A 31 -8.54 -2.15 -12.63
N LEU A 32 -8.67 -2.40 -11.32
CA LEU A 32 -9.73 -3.25 -10.78
C LEU A 32 -11.11 -2.63 -11.00
N SER A 33 -11.25 -1.33 -10.73
CA SER A 33 -12.49 -0.58 -10.92
C SER A 33 -12.92 -0.60 -12.37
N ASP A 34 -12.01 -0.31 -13.30
CA ASP A 34 -12.26 -0.30 -14.74
C ASP A 34 -12.76 -1.68 -15.20
N LYS A 35 -12.05 -2.75 -14.80
CA LYS A 35 -12.45 -4.15 -15.07
C LYS A 35 -13.83 -4.48 -14.50
N ILE A 36 -14.20 -3.95 -13.33
CA ILE A 36 -15.52 -4.18 -12.74
C ILE A 36 -16.61 -3.42 -13.52
N THR A 37 -16.34 -2.18 -13.92
CA THR A 37 -17.29 -1.37 -14.69
C THR A 37 -17.56 -1.89 -16.10
N GLU A 38 -16.61 -2.64 -16.67
CA GLU A 38 -16.79 -3.34 -17.95
C GLU A 38 -17.70 -4.58 -17.85
N ILE A 39 -18.04 -5.04 -16.64
CA ILE A 39 -18.93 -6.19 -16.44
C ILE A 39 -20.39 -5.71 -16.48
N GLU A 40 -21.07 -6.00 -17.59
CA GLU A 40 -22.51 -5.68 -17.75
C GLU A 40 -23.40 -6.57 -16.87
N SER A 41 -23.01 -7.84 -16.67
CA SER A 41 -23.69 -8.78 -15.76
C SER A 41 -22.71 -9.75 -15.10
N PRO A 42 -22.90 -10.13 -13.82
CA PRO A 42 -22.09 -11.14 -13.15
C PRO A 42 -22.04 -12.50 -13.86
N SER A 43 -23.04 -12.82 -14.68
CA SER A 43 -23.11 -14.04 -15.50
C SER A 43 -22.06 -14.08 -16.61
N ASP A 44 -21.51 -12.92 -16.99
CA ASP A 44 -20.66 -12.77 -18.18
C ASP A 44 -19.17 -12.91 -17.82
N LEU A 45 -18.88 -13.03 -16.52
CA LEU A 45 -17.55 -13.27 -16.01
C LEU A 45 -17.09 -14.69 -16.31
N THR A 46 -16.06 -14.81 -17.13
CA THR A 46 -15.30 -16.05 -17.24
C THR A 46 -14.54 -16.34 -15.94
N LEU A 47 -14.22 -17.62 -15.71
CA LEU A 47 -13.39 -18.03 -14.58
C LEU A 47 -12.03 -17.29 -14.55
N ASN A 48 -11.45 -16.99 -15.72
CA ASN A 48 -10.20 -16.24 -15.80
C ASN A 48 -10.35 -14.80 -15.31
N GLN A 49 -11.42 -14.10 -15.71
CA GLN A 49 -11.68 -12.74 -15.23
C GLN A 49 -11.95 -12.70 -13.72
N LEU A 50 -12.67 -13.70 -13.18
CA LEU A 50 -12.84 -13.87 -11.73
C LEU A 50 -11.49 -14.07 -11.02
N ASN A 51 -10.61 -14.89 -11.59
CA ASN A 51 -9.28 -15.11 -11.04
C ASN A 51 -8.43 -13.83 -11.06
N GLU A 52 -8.50 -13.02 -12.12
CA GLU A 52 -7.81 -11.73 -12.22
C GLU A 52 -8.30 -10.73 -11.17
N ILE A 53 -9.62 -10.58 -11.01
CA ILE A 53 -10.25 -9.73 -9.99
C ILE A 53 -9.84 -10.16 -8.59
N SER A 54 -9.86 -11.48 -8.33
CA SER A 54 -9.42 -12.05 -7.05
C SER A 54 -7.93 -11.79 -6.78
N ALA A 55 -7.07 -11.95 -7.79
CA ALA A 55 -5.64 -11.67 -7.68
C ALA A 55 -5.38 -10.18 -7.37
N LEU A 56 -6.03 -9.26 -8.10
CA LEU A 56 -5.94 -7.81 -7.84
C LEU A 56 -6.41 -7.46 -6.43
N THR A 57 -7.51 -8.05 -5.97
CA THR A 57 -8.03 -7.85 -4.61
C THR A 57 -7.03 -8.32 -3.55
N ASN A 58 -6.36 -9.45 -3.78
CA ASN A 58 -5.32 -9.97 -2.87
C ASN A 58 -4.07 -9.07 -2.82
N VAL A 59 -3.67 -8.48 -3.95
CA VAL A 59 -2.59 -7.48 -4.00
C VAL A 59 -2.96 -6.28 -3.15
N ILE A 60 -4.15 -5.70 -3.37
CA ILE A 60 -4.65 -4.55 -2.59
C ILE A 60 -4.69 -4.87 -1.09
N LYS A 61 -5.22 -6.04 -0.71
CA LYS A 61 -5.29 -6.49 0.69
C LYS A 61 -3.91 -6.61 1.34
N SER A 62 -2.94 -7.15 0.60
CA SER A 62 -1.57 -7.33 1.11
C SER A 62 -0.85 -5.99 1.29
N PHE A 63 -1.06 -5.05 0.36
CA PHE A 63 -0.49 -3.71 0.45
C PHE A 63 -1.13 -2.87 1.55
N THR A 64 -2.45 -2.80 1.61
CA THR A 64 -3.18 -2.06 2.67
C THR A 64 -2.84 -2.57 4.07
N LYS A 65 -2.66 -3.88 4.24
CA LYS A 65 -2.15 -4.44 5.51
C LYS A 65 -0.74 -3.93 5.84
N ARG A 66 0.19 -4.00 4.88
CA ARG A 66 1.57 -3.53 5.07
C ARG A 66 1.63 -2.05 5.41
N TYR A 67 0.82 -1.23 4.73
CA TYR A 67 0.68 0.19 4.99
C TYR A 67 0.15 0.44 6.41
N SER A 68 -0.93 -0.27 6.80
CA SER A 68 -1.49 -0.19 8.15
C SER A 68 -0.46 -0.58 9.22
N ASP A 69 0.27 -1.68 9.02
CA ASP A 69 1.30 -2.15 9.94
C ASP A 69 2.44 -1.12 10.06
N LEU A 70 2.88 -0.52 8.95
CA LEU A 70 3.94 0.47 8.94
C LEU A 70 3.51 1.79 9.62
N VAL A 71 2.28 2.26 9.38
CA VAL A 71 1.71 3.43 10.06
C VAL A 71 1.64 3.18 11.56
N ASN A 72 1.05 2.06 11.97
CA ASN A 72 0.92 1.71 13.39
C ASN A 72 2.30 1.63 14.07
N ASN A 73 3.28 1.02 13.42
CA ASN A 73 4.65 0.93 13.95
C ASN A 73 5.38 2.28 13.96
N SER A 74 5.12 3.15 12.99
CA SER A 74 5.70 4.51 12.96
C SER A 74 5.12 5.39 14.08
N TYR A 75 3.84 5.24 14.40
CA TYR A 75 3.22 5.89 15.56
C TYR A 75 3.75 5.34 16.90
N MET A 76 4.04 4.03 16.98
CA MET A 76 4.69 3.44 18.17
C MET A 76 6.11 3.97 18.37
N LEU A 77 6.87 4.26 17.31
CA LEU A 77 8.19 4.88 17.41
C LEU A 77 8.14 6.33 17.94
N THR A 78 7.05 7.06 17.70
CA THR A 78 6.83 8.39 18.32
C THR A 78 6.42 8.32 19.80
N TYR A 79 5.99 7.16 20.31
CA TYR A 79 5.50 7.00 21.69
C TYR A 79 6.53 6.33 22.64
N CYS A 80 7.80 6.21 22.24
CA CYS A 80 8.89 5.73 23.12
C CYS A 80 9.69 6.88 23.76
N GLY A 81 9.09 8.06 23.92
CA GLY A 81 9.77 9.27 24.39
C GLY A 81 9.09 10.02 25.54
N GLU A 82 8.04 9.47 26.15
CA GLU A 82 7.43 10.04 27.36
C GLU A 82 7.06 8.91 28.34
N GLU A 83 8.06 8.40 29.05
CA GLU A 83 7.97 7.91 30.45
C GLU A 83 9.39 7.78 31.04
#